data_AF-A0A419JNF7-F1
#
_entry.id   AF-A0A419JNF7-F1
#
_cell.length_a   1.000
_cell.length_b   1.000
_cell.length_c   1.000
_cell.angle_alpha   90.00
_cell.angle_beta   90.00
_cell.angle_gamma   90.00
#
_symmetry.space_group_name_H-M   'P 1'
#
loop_
_entity.id
_entity.type
_entity.pdbx_description
1 polymer ?
#
loop_
_entity_poly.entity_id
_entity_poly.type
_entity_poly.pdbx_seq_one_letter_code
_entity_poly.pdbx_strand_id
1 'polypeptide(L)'
;MTRLNQVWASDITYIRLSGEFVYLAVILDLFSRKCIGWNLDRSLHTELALKALAMAIETRWNENLRGLIHHPDQGVQYVSGEYIGCLEAHN
;
A
#
# COMPACT_ATOMS: atom_id res chain seq x y z
N MET A 1 0.94 -16.82 -8.60
CA MET A 1 -0.35 -16.09 -8.53
C MET A 1 -1.09 -16.30 -9.82
N THR A 2 -2.41 -16.48 -9.78
CA THR A 2 -3.23 -16.91 -10.91
C THR A 2 -4.31 -15.90 -11.31
N ARG A 3 -4.52 -14.82 -10.54
CA ARG A 3 -5.51 -13.77 -10.84
C ARG A 3 -5.08 -12.40 -10.31
N LEU A 4 -5.69 -11.35 -10.86
CA LEU A 4 -5.65 -9.99 -10.29
C LEU A 4 -6.17 -9.98 -8.85
N ASN A 5 -5.60 -9.09 -8.02
CA ASN A 5 -5.97 -8.89 -6.61
C ASN A 5 -5.95 -10.16 -5.76
N GLN A 6 -5.05 -11.10 -6.09
CA GLN A 6 -4.82 -12.27 -5.23
C GLN A 6 -3.89 -11.91 -4.07
N VAL A 7 -2.82 -11.19 -4.35
CA VAL A 7 -1.86 -10.72 -3.35
C VAL A 7 -1.44 -9.30 -3.71
N TRP A 8 -1.59 -8.40 -2.76
CA TRP A 8 -0.97 -7.08 -2.81
C TRP A 8 0.25 -7.10 -1.90
N ALA A 9 1.37 -6.57 -2.39
CA ALA A 9 2.54 -6.33 -1.58
C ALA A 9 2.68 -4.83 -1.32
N SER A 10 3.07 -4.44 -0.11
CA SER A 10 3.39 -3.06 0.21
C SER A 10 4.77 -2.92 0.82
N ASP A 11 5.48 -1.86 0.44
CA ASP A 11 6.81 -1.54 0.91
C ASP A 11 6.97 -0.03 1.09
N ILE A 12 7.78 0.40 2.06
CA ILE A 12 8.23 1.79 2.19
C ILE A 12 9.72 1.89 1.89
N THR A 13 10.06 2.71 0.91
CA THR A 13 11.44 3.05 0.56
C THR A 13 11.69 4.55 0.68
N TYR A 14 12.93 4.99 0.48
CA TYR A 14 13.30 6.40 0.44
C TYR A 14 13.93 6.77 -0.90
N ILE A 15 13.53 7.92 -1.43
CA ILE A 15 14.11 8.52 -2.63
C ILE A 15 15.07 9.61 -2.18
N ARG A 16 16.34 9.49 -2.60
CA ARG A 16 17.35 10.51 -2.32
C ARG A 16 17.13 11.73 -3.22
N LEU A 17 17.01 12.89 -2.61
CA LEU A 17 17.02 14.19 -3.28
C LEU A 17 18.30 14.94 -2.93
N SER A 18 18.56 16.07 -3.60
CA SER A 18 19.72 16.90 -3.28
C SER A 18 19.57 17.53 -1.89
N GLY A 19 20.31 17.01 -0.92
CA GLY A 19 20.33 17.51 0.46
C GLY A 19 19.30 16.90 1.40
N GLU A 20 18.44 16.00 0.92
CA GLU A 20 17.35 15.42 1.71
C GLU A 20 16.87 14.06 1.16
N PHE A 21 15.90 13.45 1.82
CA PHE A 21 15.18 12.28 1.31
C PHE A 21 13.68 12.47 1.49
N VAL A 22 12.90 11.78 0.66
CA VAL A 22 11.46 11.61 0.83
C VAL A 22 11.16 10.13 0.93
N TYR A 23 10.17 9.77 1.73
CA TYR A 23 9.66 8.41 1.84
C TYR A 23 8.60 8.16 0.78
N LEU A 24 8.64 6.98 0.19
CA LEU A 24 7.69 6.48 -0.80
C LEU A 24 7.07 5.20 -0.24
N ALA A 25 5.76 5.22 0.02
CA ALA A 25 4.99 4.00 0.20
C ALA A 25 4.42 3.56 -1.14
N VAL A 26 4.51 2.26 -1.45
CA VAL A 26 3.98 1.67 -2.68
C VAL A 26 3.17 0.43 -2.36
N ILE A 27 2.10 0.20 -3.12
CA ILE A 27 1.33 -1.04 -3.14
C ILE A 27 1.31 -1.60 -4.57
N LEU A 28 1.76 -2.84 -4.71
CA LEU A 28 1.79 -3.58 -5.96
C LEU A 28 0.76 -4.71 -5.96
N ASP A 29 0.02 -4.85 -7.06
CA ASP A 29 -0.64 -6.12 -7.36
C ASP A 29 0.41 -7.08 -7.96
N LEU A 30 0.78 -8.11 -7.20
CA LEU A 30 1.88 -9.00 -7.57
C LEU A 30 1.57 -9.88 -8.80
N PHE A 31 0.30 -10.01 -9.22
CA PHE A 31 -0.03 -10.71 -10.48
C PHE A 31 0.26 -9.82 -11.69
N SER A 32 -0.26 -8.58 -11.70
CA SER A 32 -0.10 -7.66 -12.82
C SER A 32 1.23 -6.89 -12.81
N ARG A 33 1.94 -6.90 -11.68
CA ARG A 33 3.13 -6.07 -11.40
C ARG A 33 2.87 -4.57 -11.50
N LYS A 34 1.61 -4.16 -11.44
CA LYS A 34 1.23 -2.73 -11.48
C LYS A 34 1.31 -2.13 -10.07
N CYS A 35 1.85 -0.92 -10.00
CA CYS A 35 1.60 -0.03 -8.88
C CYS A 35 0.14 0.40 -8.92
N ILE A 36 -0.58 0.07 -7.85
CA ILE A 36 -2.01 0.35 -7.71
C ILE A 36 -2.28 1.43 -6.68
N GLY A 37 -1.32 1.71 -5.79
CA GLY A 37 -1.41 2.82 -4.85
C GLY A 37 -0.02 3.24 -4.39
N TRP A 38 0.17 4.53 -4.17
CA TRP A 38 1.43 5.07 -3.67
C TRP A 38 1.20 6.42 -3.00
N ASN A 39 2.16 6.84 -2.18
CA ASN A 39 2.20 8.20 -1.66
C ASN A 39 3.65 8.61 -1.34
N LEU A 40 3.94 9.91 -1.41
CA LEU A 40 5.23 10.50 -1.02
C LEU A 40 5.05 11.42 0.17
N ASP A 41 5.94 11.33 1.15
CA ASP A 41 5.94 12.22 2.31
C ASP A 41 7.38 12.43 2.82
N ARG A 42 7.60 13.53 3.55
CA ARG A 42 8.88 13.81 4.21
C ARG A 42 8.99 13.09 5.57
N SER A 43 7.88 12.56 6.06
CA SER A 43 7.76 11.84 7.33
C SER A 43 7.38 10.37 7.11
N LEU A 44 7.82 9.50 8.02
CA LEU A 44 7.49 8.06 8.02
C LEU A 44 6.23 7.78 8.85
N HIS A 45 5.27 8.71 8.87
CA HIS A 45 4.02 8.57 9.62
C HIS A 45 3.06 7.57 8.98
N THR A 46 2.16 6.99 9.76
CA THR A 46 1.13 6.04 9.31
C THR A 46 0.30 6.57 8.13
N GLU A 47 0.08 7.88 8.08
CA GLU A 47 -0.63 8.58 7.00
C GLU A 47 -0.02 8.33 5.62
N LEU A 48 1.31 8.14 5.53
CA LEU A 48 2.00 7.78 4.29
C LEU A 48 1.45 6.46 3.73
N ALA A 49 1.38 5.43 4.58
CA ALA A 49 0.89 4.11 4.21
C ALA A 49 -0.64 4.11 3.98
N LEU A 50 -1.40 4.82 4.81
CA LEU A 50 -2.86 4.94 4.67
C LEU A 50 -3.27 5.59 3.34
N LYS A 51 -2.58 6.66 2.91
CA LYS A 51 -2.87 7.31 1.63
C LYS A 51 -2.56 6.39 0.44
N ALA A 52 -1.47 5.63 0.51
CA ALA A 52 -1.15 4.63 -0.51
C ALA A 52 -2.21 3.52 -0.57
N LEU A 53 -2.71 3.05 0.58
CA LEU A 53 -3.78 2.05 0.66
C LEU A 53 -5.11 2.58 0.12
N ALA A 54 -5.51 3.79 0.51
CA ALA A 54 -6.73 4.42 0.00
C ALA A 54 -6.70 4.53 -1.54
N MET A 55 -5.56 4.94 -2.10
CA MET A 55 -5.37 4.99 -3.56
C MET A 55 -5.45 3.60 -4.21
N ALA A 56 -4.89 2.55 -3.58
CA ALA A 56 -4.96 1.18 -4.08
C ALA A 56 -6.41 0.66 -4.14
N ILE A 57 -7.18 0.92 -3.09
CA ILE A 57 -8.60 0.56 -3.01
C ILE A 57 -9.39 1.33 -4.08
N GLU A 58 -9.19 2.64 -4.20
CA GLU A 58 -9.87 3.48 -5.20
C GLU A 58 -9.55 3.02 -6.63
N THR A 59 -8.28 2.71 -6.92
CA THR A 59 -7.84 2.21 -8.23
C THR A 59 -8.53 0.89 -8.61
N ARG A 60 -9.00 0.12 -7.62
CA ARG A 60 -9.61 -1.20 -7.80
C ARG A 60 -11.07 -1.25 -7.35
N TRP A 61 -11.73 -0.10 -7.19
CA TRP A 61 -13.06 0.02 -6.57
C TRP A 61 -14.16 -0.82 -7.25
N ASN A 62 -14.03 -1.10 -8.54
CA ASN A 62 -14.97 -1.89 -9.33
C ASN A 62 -14.57 -3.37 -9.47
N GLU A 63 -13.48 -3.79 -8.84
CA GLU A 63 -12.97 -5.15 -8.88
C GLU A 63 -13.33 -5.92 -7.60
N ASN A 64 -13.44 -7.25 -7.71
CA ASN A 64 -13.67 -8.10 -6.54
C ASN A 64 -12.36 -8.27 -5.76
N LEU A 65 -12.33 -7.78 -4.51
CA LEU A 65 -11.20 -7.92 -3.60
C LEU A 65 -11.31 -9.13 -2.66
N ARG A 66 -12.39 -9.92 -2.75
CA ARG A 66 -12.60 -11.06 -1.85
C ARG A 66 -11.45 -12.06 -1.90
N GLY A 67 -10.92 -12.38 -0.72
CA GLY A 67 -9.80 -13.30 -0.59
C GLY A 67 -8.47 -12.72 -1.09
N LEU A 68 -8.37 -11.39 -1.18
CA LEU A 68 -7.12 -10.67 -1.32
C LEU A 68 -6.26 -10.91 -0.08
N ILE A 69 -4.99 -11.23 -0.31
CA ILE A 69 -3.97 -11.24 0.74
C ILE A 69 -3.20 -9.94 0.65
N HIS A 70 -3.28 -9.11 1.69
CA HIS A 70 -2.42 -7.94 1.82
C HIS A 70 -1.14 -8.34 2.57
N HIS A 71 0.01 -8.28 1.89
CA HIS A 71 1.33 -8.63 2.43
C HIS A 71 2.17 -7.37 2.63
N PRO A 72 2.02 -6.68 3.76
CA PRO A 72 2.88 -5.55 4.07
C PRO A 72 4.29 -6.01 4.47
N ASP A 73 5.28 -5.16 4.21
CA ASP A 73 6.57 -5.27 4.87
C ASP A 73 6.41 -5.20 6.42
N GLN A 74 7.48 -5.48 7.15
CA GLN A 74 7.45 -5.50 8.62
C GLN A 74 7.50 -4.08 9.26
N GLY A 75 7.23 -3.02 8.52
CA GLY A 75 7.16 -1.65 9.02
C GLY A 75 6.03 -1.47 10.02
N VAL A 76 6.32 -0.79 11.15
CA VAL A 76 5.35 -0.51 12.22
C VAL A 76 4.11 0.27 11.74
N GLN A 77 4.25 1.02 10.64
CA GLN A 77 3.20 1.80 9.99
C GLN A 77 2.04 0.89 9.50
N TYR A 78 2.37 -0.31 9.04
CA TYR A 78 1.41 -1.29 8.52
C TYR A 78 0.69 -2.09 9.61
N VAL A 79 1.16 -2.03 10.86
CA VAL A 79 0.57 -2.73 12.01
C VAL A 79 -0.33 -1.79 12.83
N SER A 80 -0.49 -0.54 12.41
CA SER A 80 -1.39 0.40 13.08
C SER A 80 -2.85 -0.05 12.99
N GLY A 81 -3.62 0.19 14.05
CA GLY A 81 -5.05 -0.16 14.08
C GLY A 81 -5.86 0.53 12.98
N GLU A 82 -5.49 1.76 12.60
CA GLU A 82 -6.14 2.49 11.50
C GLU A 82 -5.92 1.80 10.15
N TYR A 83 -4.71 1.30 9.90
CA TYR A 83 -4.38 0.60 8.66
C TYR A 83 -5.12 -0.73 8.53
N ILE A 84 -5.14 -1.51 9.62
CA ILE A 84 -5.89 -2.77 9.68
C ILE A 84 -7.38 -2.51 9.51
N GLY A 85 -7.95 -1.52 10.21
CA GLY A 85 -9.36 -1.17 10.07
C GLY A 85 -9.74 -0.73 8.65
N CYS A 86 -8.85 -0.04 7.93
CA CYS A 86 -9.06 0.33 6.53
C CYS A 86 -9.14 -0.90 5.61
N LEU A 87 -8.27 -1.89 5.82
CA LEU A 87 -8.29 -3.16 5.07
C LEU A 87 -9.55 -3.97 5.35
N GLU A 88 -9.95 -4.10 6.62
CA GLU A 88 -11.12 -4.88 7.04
C GLU A 88 -12.43 -4.30 6.48
N ALA A 89 -12.52 -2.97 6.37
CA ALA A 89 -13.70 -2.32 5.80
C ALA A 89 -13.92 -2.60 4.30
N HIS A 90 -12.92 -3.11 3.59
CA HIS A 90 -12.93 -3.29 2.13
C HIS A 90 -12.66 -4.74 1.67
N ASN A 91 -12.76 -5.71 2.58
CA ASN A 91 -12.48 -7.14 2.33
C ASN A 91 -13.75 -7.96 2.04
#